data_AF-A1Z6U7-F1
#
_entry.id   AF-A1Z6U7-F1
#
_cell.length_a   1.000
_cell.length_b   1.000
_cell.length_c   1.000
_cell.angle_alpha   90.00
_cell.angle_beta   90.00
_cell.angle_gamma   90.00
#
_symmetry.space_group_name_H-M   'P 1'
#
loop_
_entity.id
_entity.type
_entity.pdbx_description
1 polymer ?
#
loop_
_entity_poly.entity_id
_entity_poly.type
_entity_poly.pdbx_seq_one_letter_code
_entity_poly.pdbx_strand_id
1 'polypeptide(L)'
;MNGCYNTIKYTGLLSNLLYMLLGIGVMSGAGLGLQMAEPNTPEHTYFVKSLVLGGSICMIVMFGCYGMVANLLCVNLIFTMFILIALAAEYLQLHHYHSPSLRSPGGAWQQLELAWHGLDRDPELMHQYEASQHCCGYNGADDYKRLHLLVPASCYQAAVNDTAQQIYPSGCLETLNRSQRYIQHRDKLYMWAIVGLEIFILLQTVALSVLLFRLRQRQRIARRQVPPGVRREPRSNHVSASRAHLLNDA
;
A
#
# COMPACT_ATOMS: atom_id res chain seq x y z
N MET A 1 -26.60 -0.35 -22.50
CA MET A 1 -26.07 -1.38 -21.58
C MET A 1 -24.58 -1.63 -21.80
N ASN A 2 -24.10 -1.78 -23.03
CA ASN A 2 -22.67 -1.98 -23.33
C ASN A 2 -21.78 -0.81 -22.89
N GLY A 3 -22.24 0.44 -23.04
CA GLY A 3 -21.50 1.63 -22.59
C GLY A 3 -21.13 1.57 -21.10
N CYS A 4 -22.14 1.52 -20.22
CA CYS A 4 -21.92 1.43 -18.77
C CYS A 4 -21.09 0.21 -18.35
N TYR A 5 -21.32 -0.95 -18.99
CA TYR A 5 -20.55 -2.16 -18.71
C TYR A 5 -19.06 -1.98 -19.05
N ASN A 6 -18.76 -1.41 -20.21
CA ASN A 6 -17.38 -1.11 -20.61
C ASN A 6 -16.75 -0.06 -19.69
N THR A 7 -17.48 1.00 -19.31
CA THR A 7 -17.01 2.01 -18.38
C THR A 7 -16.60 1.38 -17.04
N ILE A 8 -17.46 0.56 -16.44
CA ILE A 8 -17.16 -0.14 -15.17
C ILE A 8 -15.91 -1.02 -15.31
N LYS A 9 -15.77 -1.71 -16.44
CA LYS A 9 -14.59 -2.56 -16.70
C LYS A 9 -13.30 -1.75 -16.77
N TYR A 10 -13.28 -0.66 -17.53
CA TYR A 10 -12.08 0.16 -17.68
C TYR A 10 -11.73 0.89 -16.38
N THR A 11 -12.72 1.47 -15.69
CA THR A 11 -12.48 2.14 -14.41
C THR A 11 -12.07 1.15 -13.31
N GLY A 12 -12.58 -0.09 -13.37
CA GLY A 12 -12.21 -1.15 -12.44
C GLY A 12 -10.82 -1.74 -12.70
N LEU A 13 -10.39 -1.80 -13.97
CA LEU A 13 -9.02 -2.17 -14.30
C LEU A 13 -8.03 -1.08 -13.84
N LEU A 14 -8.39 0.18 -14.02
CA LEU A 14 -7.60 1.31 -13.55
C LEU A 14 -7.50 1.35 -12.02
N SER A 15 -8.60 1.16 -11.29
CA SER A 15 -8.58 1.13 -9.83
C SER A 15 -7.76 -0.03 -9.29
N ASN A 16 -7.86 -1.22 -9.88
CA ASN A 16 -7.02 -2.36 -9.54
C ASN A 16 -5.52 -2.06 -9.80
N LEU A 17 -5.17 -1.38 -10.89
CA LEU A 17 -3.80 -0.97 -11.15
C LEU A 17 -3.28 0.00 -10.08
N LEU A 18 -4.06 1.02 -9.72
CA LEU A 18 -3.71 1.96 -8.65
C LEU A 18 -3.55 1.25 -7.31
N TYR A 19 -4.40 0.25 -7.03
CA TYR A 19 -4.33 -0.54 -5.82
C TYR A 19 -3.08 -1.42 -5.77
N MET A 20 -2.65 -1.97 -6.91
CA MET A 20 -1.36 -2.66 -7.03
C MET A 20 -0.18 -1.73 -6.74
N LEU A 21 -0.21 -0.50 -7.26
CA LEU A 21 0.84 0.49 -6.99
C LEU A 21 0.90 0.86 -5.51
N LEU A 22 -0.25 1.00 -4.84
CA LEU A 22 -0.30 1.20 -3.39
C LEU A 22 0.25 -0.02 -2.64
N GLY A 23 -0.10 -1.24 -3.04
CA GLY A 23 0.45 -2.48 -2.46
C GLY A 23 1.97 -2.56 -2.58
N ILE A 24 2.53 -2.26 -3.75
CA ILE A 24 3.99 -2.18 -3.98
C ILE A 24 4.61 -1.07 -3.12
N GLY A 25 3.94 0.08 -3.01
CA GLY A 25 4.35 1.18 -2.14
C GLY A 25 4.46 0.74 -0.68
N VAL A 26 3.45 0.05 -0.15
CA VAL A 26 3.44 -0.52 1.20
C VAL A 26 4.60 -1.51 1.38
N MET A 27 4.82 -2.41 0.42
CA MET A 27 5.94 -3.36 0.47
C MET A 27 7.29 -2.67 0.49
N SER A 28 7.48 -1.64 -0.34
CA SER A 28 8.74 -0.89 -0.39
C SER A 28 9.02 -0.12 0.91
N GLY A 29 7.99 0.52 1.48
CA GLY A 29 8.09 1.19 2.77
C GLY A 29 8.36 0.22 3.92
N ALA A 30 7.68 -0.93 3.92
CA ALA A 30 7.90 -2.00 4.89
C ALA A 30 9.31 -2.60 4.76
N GLY A 31 9.82 -2.79 3.55
CA GLY A 31 11.16 -3.31 3.31
C GLY A 31 12.26 -2.38 3.83
N LEU A 32 12.14 -1.07 3.58
CA LEU A 32 13.07 -0.08 4.12
C LEU A 32 12.96 0.02 5.65
N GLY A 33 11.75 -0.01 6.20
CA GLY A 33 11.52 0.01 7.65
C GLY A 33 12.07 -1.22 8.35
N LEU A 34 11.98 -2.41 7.72
CA LEU A 34 12.50 -3.66 8.24
C LEU A 34 14.02 -3.65 8.37
N GLN A 35 14.74 -3.00 7.43
CA GLN A 35 16.20 -2.86 7.50
C GLN A 35 16.67 -1.96 8.66
N MET A 36 15.81 -1.04 9.10
CA MET A 36 16.10 -0.10 10.18
C MET A 36 15.60 -0.59 11.55
N ALA A 37 14.78 -1.64 11.59
CA ALA A 37 14.15 -2.13 12.80
C ALA A 37 14.99 -3.23 13.46
N GLU A 38 15.16 -3.15 14.77
CA GLU A 38 15.88 -4.15 15.55
C GLU A 38 15.02 -5.45 15.65
N PRO A 39 15.60 -6.65 15.53
CA PRO A 39 14.85 -7.91 15.63
C PRO A 39 14.16 -8.07 16.99
N ASN A 40 13.03 -8.79 17.01
CA ASN A 40 12.18 -9.06 18.19
C ASN A 40 11.49 -7.85 18.83
N THR A 41 11.51 -6.70 18.16
CA THR A 41 10.77 -5.51 18.59
C THR A 41 9.33 -5.49 18.04
N PRO A 42 8.40 -4.75 18.69
CA PRO A 42 7.05 -4.56 18.16
C PRO A 42 7.03 -3.86 16.79
N GLU A 43 8.01 -2.99 16.52
CA GLU A 43 8.22 -2.33 15.22
C GLU A 43 8.59 -3.33 14.11
N HIS A 44 9.50 -4.27 14.37
CA HIS A 44 9.84 -5.31 13.41
C HIS A 44 8.61 -6.17 13.04
N THR A 45 7.80 -6.51 14.04
CA THR A 45 6.53 -7.26 13.82
C THR A 45 5.54 -6.45 12.97
N TYR A 46 5.48 -5.13 13.15
CA TYR A 46 4.64 -4.25 12.35
C TYR A 46 5.08 -4.23 10.88
N PHE A 47 6.38 -4.09 10.60
CA PHE A 47 6.90 -4.11 9.22
C PHE A 47 6.67 -5.45 8.52
N VAL A 48 6.86 -6.57 9.22
CA VAL A 48 6.56 -7.90 8.66
C VAL A 48 5.08 -8.04 8.31
N LYS A 49 4.16 -7.60 9.20
CA LYS A 49 2.71 -7.61 8.92
C LYS A 49 2.36 -6.74 7.71
N SER A 50 2.97 -5.56 7.61
CA SER A 50 2.78 -4.63 6.49
C SER A 50 3.27 -5.22 5.16
N LEU A 51 4.40 -5.93 5.16
CA LEU A 51 4.91 -6.64 3.98
C LEU A 51 3.95 -7.75 3.51
N VAL A 52 3.41 -8.54 4.44
CA VAL A 52 2.42 -9.58 4.14
C VAL A 52 1.13 -8.98 3.58
N LEU A 53 0.68 -7.86 4.14
CA LEU A 53 -0.49 -7.12 3.64
C LEU A 53 -0.26 -6.60 2.21
N GLY A 54 0.87 -5.94 1.95
CA GLY A 54 1.19 -5.47 0.60
C GLY A 54 1.28 -6.62 -0.43
N GLY A 55 1.85 -7.76 -0.02
CA GLY A 55 1.90 -8.96 -0.85
C GLY A 55 0.52 -9.56 -1.14
N SER A 56 -0.37 -9.62 -0.13
CA SER A 56 -1.73 -10.14 -0.31
C SER A 56 -2.56 -9.24 -1.23
N ILE A 57 -2.43 -7.91 -1.12
CA ILE A 57 -3.04 -6.92 -2.02
C ILE A 57 -2.64 -7.20 -3.47
N CYS A 58 -1.34 -7.39 -3.74
CA CYS A 58 -0.84 -7.69 -5.09
C CYS A 58 -1.47 -8.96 -5.66
N MET A 59 -1.58 -10.03 -4.85
CA MET A 59 -2.22 -11.28 -5.27
C MET A 59 -3.72 -11.10 -5.54
N ILE A 60 -4.43 -10.39 -4.67
CA ILE A 60 -5.85 -10.10 -4.80
C ILE A 60 -6.14 -9.32 -6.09
N VAL A 61 -5.30 -8.33 -6.42
CA VAL A 61 -5.41 -7.56 -7.67
C VAL A 61 -5.27 -8.45 -8.90
N MET A 62 -4.33 -9.40 -8.93
CA MET A 62 -4.16 -10.29 -10.07
C MET A 62 -5.42 -11.11 -10.36
N PHE A 63 -6.07 -11.65 -9.32
CA PHE A 63 -7.36 -12.33 -9.44
C PHE A 63 -8.48 -11.38 -9.87
N GLY A 64 -8.50 -10.15 -9.35
CA GLY A 64 -9.46 -9.12 -9.73
C GLY A 64 -9.38 -8.74 -11.20
N CYS A 65 -8.18 -8.40 -11.69
CA CYS A 65 -7.93 -8.11 -13.09
C CYS A 65 -8.34 -9.27 -14.00
N TYR A 66 -7.96 -10.50 -13.64
CA TYR A 66 -8.34 -11.69 -14.40
C TYR A 66 -9.86 -11.89 -14.46
N GLY A 67 -10.57 -11.76 -13.33
CA GLY A 67 -12.03 -11.86 -13.26
C GLY A 67 -12.74 -10.81 -14.14
N MET A 68 -12.23 -9.58 -14.15
CA MET A 68 -12.75 -8.46 -14.95
C MET A 68 -12.52 -8.65 -16.46
N VAL A 69 -11.34 -9.11 -16.87
CA VAL A 69 -11.00 -9.34 -18.29
C VAL A 69 -11.75 -10.54 -18.83
N ALA A 70 -11.71 -11.68 -18.12
CA ALA A 70 -12.32 -12.94 -18.55
C ALA A 70 -13.85 -13.00 -18.36
N ASN A 71 -14.46 -11.98 -17.73
CA ASN A 71 -15.90 -11.89 -17.46
C ASN A 71 -16.43 -13.10 -16.66
N LEU A 72 -15.61 -13.64 -15.77
CA LEU A 72 -15.91 -14.83 -14.98
C LEU A 72 -16.61 -14.40 -13.67
N LEU A 73 -17.94 -14.56 -13.61
CA LEU A 73 -18.73 -14.22 -12.41
C LEU A 73 -18.19 -14.90 -11.14
N CYS A 74 -17.80 -16.19 -11.22
CA CYS A 74 -17.30 -16.92 -10.06
C CYS A 74 -16.01 -16.28 -9.51
N VAL A 75 -15.05 -15.98 -10.39
CA VAL A 75 -13.79 -15.33 -10.01
C VAL A 75 -14.06 -13.93 -9.44
N ASN A 76 -14.97 -13.16 -10.05
CA ASN A 76 -15.32 -11.83 -9.55
C ASN A 76 -15.99 -11.88 -8.17
N LEU A 77 -16.80 -12.89 -7.88
CA LEU A 77 -17.39 -13.09 -6.55
C LEU A 77 -16.32 -13.46 -5.51
N ILE A 78 -15.39 -14.35 -5.85
CA ILE A 78 -14.26 -14.70 -4.99
C ILE A 78 -13.40 -13.44 -4.71
N PHE A 79 -13.10 -12.65 -5.74
CA PHE A 79 -12.40 -11.37 -5.61
C PHE A 79 -13.15 -10.39 -4.69
N THR A 80 -14.47 -10.28 -4.84
CA THR A 80 -15.32 -9.44 -3.98
C THR A 80 -15.20 -9.87 -2.51
N MET A 81 -15.19 -11.18 -2.24
CA MET A 81 -15.02 -11.70 -0.87
C MET A 81 -13.63 -11.39 -0.31
N PHE A 82 -12.57 -11.49 -1.13
CA PHE A 82 -11.22 -11.12 -0.69
C PHE A 82 -11.11 -9.64 -0.32
N ILE A 83 -11.69 -8.73 -1.12
CA ILE A 83 -11.73 -7.29 -0.80
C ILE A 83 -12.52 -7.03 0.49
N LEU A 84 -13.65 -7.72 0.70
CA LEU A 84 -14.41 -7.61 1.94
C LEU A 84 -13.61 -8.08 3.16
N ILE A 85 -12.84 -9.16 3.03
CA ILE A 85 -11.97 -9.68 4.10
C ILE A 85 -10.83 -8.71 4.38
N ALA A 86 -10.20 -8.13 3.35
CA ALA A 86 -9.16 -7.12 3.50
C ALA A 86 -9.68 -5.90 4.25
N LEU A 87 -10.82 -5.34 3.80
CA LEU A 87 -11.47 -4.20 4.44
C LEU A 87 -11.85 -4.49 5.91
N ALA A 88 -12.33 -5.71 6.20
CA ALA A 88 -12.64 -6.12 7.57
C ALA A 88 -11.37 -6.24 8.43
N ALA A 89 -10.27 -6.76 7.88
CA ALA A 89 -8.99 -6.86 8.58
C ALA A 89 -8.43 -5.46 8.90
N GLU A 90 -8.47 -4.52 7.96
CA GLU A 90 -8.06 -3.14 8.17
C GLU A 90 -8.93 -2.42 9.19
N TYR A 91 -10.25 -2.63 9.14
CA TYR A 91 -11.18 -2.08 10.13
C TYR A 91 -10.88 -2.61 11.54
N LEU A 92 -10.64 -3.91 11.69
CA LEU A 92 -10.25 -4.51 12.97
C LEU A 92 -8.90 -3.98 13.47
N GLN A 93 -7.93 -3.79 12.58
CA GLN A 93 -6.64 -3.19 12.92
C GLN A 93 -6.81 -1.75 13.40
N LEU A 94 -7.60 -0.93 12.70
CA LEU A 94 -7.85 0.46 13.09
C LEU A 94 -8.53 0.54 14.47
N HIS A 95 -9.52 -0.31 14.72
CA HIS A 95 -10.23 -0.35 16.00
C HIS A 95 -9.32 -0.84 17.15
N HIS A 96 -8.52 -1.89 16.90
CA HIS A 96 -7.62 -2.42 17.92
C HIS A 96 -6.43 -1.48 18.20
N TYR A 97 -5.90 -0.82 17.16
CA TYR A 97 -4.78 0.13 17.29
C TYR A 97 -5.19 1.46 17.92
N HIS A 98 -6.49 1.80 17.94
CA HIS A 98 -6.98 2.92 18.73
C HIS A 98 -6.82 2.69 20.25
N SER A 99 -6.51 1.46 20.69
CA SER A 99 -6.03 1.25 22.06
C SER A 99 -4.66 1.92 22.23
N PRO A 100 -4.49 2.83 23.22
CA PRO A 100 -3.30 3.65 23.37
C PRO A 100 -2.00 2.87 23.64
N SER A 101 -2.06 1.54 23.83
CA SER A 101 -0.90 0.71 24.15
C SER A 101 0.09 0.53 22.98
N LEU A 102 -0.37 0.58 21.72
CA LEU A 102 0.49 0.40 20.54
C LEU A 102 0.91 1.69 19.86
N ARG A 103 0.22 2.80 20.14
CA ARG A 103 0.72 4.14 19.81
C ARG A 103 1.79 4.52 20.82
N SER A 104 2.83 3.68 20.95
CA SER A 104 4.02 4.01 21.72
C SER A 104 4.98 4.72 20.76
N PRO A 105 4.85 6.06 20.56
CA PRO A 105 6.01 6.81 20.10
C PRO A 105 7.18 6.57 21.08
N GLY A 106 6.87 6.15 22.31
CA GLY A 106 7.78 5.66 23.33
C GLY A 106 8.90 4.76 22.82
N GLY A 107 8.78 3.97 21.74
CA GLY A 107 9.96 3.26 21.19
C GLY A 107 11.11 4.20 20.82
N ALA A 108 10.87 5.09 19.84
CA ALA A 108 11.89 6.02 19.37
C ALA A 108 12.23 7.11 20.41
N TRP A 109 11.25 7.58 21.19
CA TRP A 109 11.49 8.54 22.28
C TRP A 109 12.31 7.90 23.39
N GLN A 110 11.97 6.70 23.83
CA GLN A 110 12.71 5.99 24.86
C GLN A 110 14.12 5.63 24.38
N GLN A 111 14.30 5.28 23.11
CA GLN A 111 15.63 5.05 22.54
C GLN A 111 16.48 6.33 22.59
N LEU A 112 15.93 7.48 22.20
CA LEU A 112 16.62 8.77 22.32
C LEU A 112 16.92 9.12 23.79
N GLU A 113 15.94 8.94 24.68
CA GLU A 113 16.07 9.20 26.12
C GLU A 113 17.16 8.31 26.76
N LEU A 114 17.18 7.02 26.39
CA LEU A 114 18.18 6.05 26.84
C LEU A 114 19.58 6.37 26.29
N ALA A 115 19.68 6.77 25.02
CA ALA A 115 20.95 7.18 24.42
C ALA A 115 21.50 8.45 25.10
N TRP A 116 20.62 9.40 25.41
CA TRP A 116 21.01 10.64 26.08
C TRP A 116 21.40 10.43 27.55
N HIS A 117 20.59 9.73 28.34
CA HIS A 117 20.93 9.43 29.74
C HIS A 117 22.04 8.38 29.89
N GLY A 118 22.29 7.60 28.84
CA GLY A 118 23.37 6.62 28.76
C GLY A 118 24.71 7.20 28.35
N LEU A 119 24.84 8.52 28.14
CA LEU A 119 26.05 9.17 27.62
C LEU A 119 27.31 8.86 28.45
N ASP A 120 27.17 8.68 29.76
CA ASP A 120 28.28 8.30 30.67
C ASP A 120 28.76 6.85 30.47
N ARG A 121 27.88 5.96 29.99
CA ARG A 121 28.18 4.53 29.81
C ARG A 121 28.56 4.22 28.37
N ASP A 122 27.73 4.64 27.41
CA ASP A 122 27.83 4.31 25.99
C ASP A 122 27.58 5.56 25.13
N PRO A 123 28.55 6.51 25.05
CA PRO A 123 28.39 7.73 24.26
C PRO A 123 28.23 7.46 22.76
N GLU A 124 28.70 6.30 22.30
CA GLU A 124 28.62 5.86 20.91
C GLU A 124 27.18 5.73 20.40
N LEU A 125 26.22 5.35 21.24
CA LEU A 125 24.82 5.23 20.83
C LEU A 125 24.23 6.59 20.45
N MET A 126 24.56 7.64 21.21
CA MET A 126 24.13 9.00 20.90
C MET A 126 24.83 9.52 19.64
N HIS A 127 26.14 9.28 19.49
CA HIS A 127 26.88 9.71 18.30
C HIS A 127 26.34 9.07 17.00
N GLN A 128 26.00 7.78 17.05
CA GLN A 128 25.38 7.09 15.91
C GLN A 128 23.98 7.64 15.58
N TYR A 129 23.20 7.97 16.62
CA TYR A 129 21.89 8.59 16.44
C TYR A 129 22.00 9.98 15.80
N GLU A 130 22.90 10.82 16.30
CA GLU A 130 23.18 12.16 15.75
C GLU A 130 23.67 12.13 14.31
N ALA A 131 24.61 11.20 14.01
CA ALA A 131 25.14 11.03 12.67
C ALA A 131 24.07 10.54 11.68
N SER A 132 23.16 9.67 12.12
CA SER A 132 22.10 9.11 11.26
C SER A 132 20.90 10.04 11.07
N GLN A 133 20.55 10.84 12.08
CA GLN A 133 19.40 11.76 12.04
C GLN A 133 19.78 13.21 11.72
N HIS A 134 21.07 13.52 11.55
CA HIS A 134 21.56 14.88 11.28
C HIS A 134 21.08 15.90 12.32
N CYS A 135 21.22 15.53 13.59
CA CYS A 135 20.82 16.34 14.74
C CYS A 135 21.97 16.45 15.74
N CYS A 136 21.88 17.38 16.69
CA CYS A 136 22.89 17.51 17.74
C CYS A 136 22.27 17.77 19.10
N GLY A 137 22.65 16.97 20.09
CA GLY A 137 22.12 17.01 21.44
C GLY A 137 20.64 16.64 21.52
N TYR A 138 20.11 16.60 22.74
CA TYR A 138 18.71 16.28 22.97
C TYR A 138 17.80 17.39 22.42
N ASN A 139 17.87 18.60 22.98
CA ASN A 139 17.19 19.80 22.51
C ASN A 139 18.06 20.63 21.54
N GLY A 140 19.38 20.51 21.64
CA GLY A 140 20.33 21.22 20.79
C GLY A 140 21.78 21.07 21.26
N ALA A 141 22.73 21.60 20.49
CA ALA A 141 24.17 21.46 20.75
C ALA A 141 24.63 22.05 22.10
N ASP A 142 23.89 23.02 22.66
CA ASP A 142 24.21 23.61 23.96
C ASP A 142 24.01 22.64 25.13
N ASP A 143 23.33 21.52 24.93
CA ASP A 143 23.14 20.48 25.94
C ASP A 143 24.48 19.88 26.39
N TYR A 144 25.40 19.64 25.45
CA TYR A 144 26.76 19.19 25.76
C TYR A 144 27.51 20.21 26.62
N LYS A 145 27.38 21.51 26.31
CA LYS A 145 28.02 22.58 27.11
C LYS A 145 27.47 22.61 28.54
N ARG A 146 26.17 22.38 28.72
CA ARG A 146 25.55 22.32 30.06
C ARG A 146 26.10 21.17 30.90
N LEU A 147 26.39 20.03 30.28
CA LEU A 147 27.04 18.89 30.93
C LEU A 147 28.56 19.04 31.05
N HIS A 148 29.15 20.14 30.56
CA HIS A 148 30.59 20.41 30.52
C HIS A 148 31.37 19.42 29.62
N LEU A 149 30.68 18.86 28.62
CA LEU A 149 31.27 18.02 27.58
C LEU A 149 31.56 18.85 26.32
N LEU A 150 32.54 18.40 25.54
CA LEU A 150 32.76 18.92 24.20
C LEU A 150 31.69 18.35 23.25
N VAL A 151 31.27 19.17 22.29
CA VAL A 151 30.35 18.75 21.22
C VAL A 151 31.04 17.68 20.37
N PRO A 152 30.44 16.49 20.18
CA PRO A 152 31.08 15.38 19.50
C PRO A 152 31.21 15.62 18.00
N ALA A 153 32.12 14.88 17.35
CA ALA A 153 32.35 14.97 15.91
C ALA A 153 31.10 14.63 15.07
N SER A 154 30.20 13.77 15.59
CA SER A 154 28.92 13.38 14.98
C SER A 154 27.99 14.58 14.72
N CYS A 155 28.08 15.62 15.53
CA CYS A 155 27.24 16.82 15.44
C CYS A 155 27.64 17.78 14.31
N TYR A 156 28.81 17.60 13.71
CA TYR A 156 29.30 18.51 12.69
C TYR A 156 28.92 18.01 11.29
N GLN A 157 28.44 18.92 10.46
CA GLN A 157 28.22 18.64 9.05
C GLN A 157 29.56 18.39 8.37
N ALA A 158 29.64 17.34 7.56
CA ALA A 158 30.77 17.12 6.66
C ALA A 158 30.74 18.21 5.57
N ALA A 159 31.29 19.39 5.86
CA ALA A 159 31.44 20.45 4.89
C ALA A 159 32.43 19.97 3.81
N VAL A 160 31.92 19.74 2.60
CA VAL A 160 32.72 19.36 1.43
C VAL A 160 33.78 20.42 1.10
N ASN A 161 33.55 21.68 1.49
CA ASN A 161 34.47 22.79 1.26
C ASN A 161 34.58 23.69 2.50
N ASP A 162 35.80 23.79 3.02
CA ASP A 162 36.41 24.90 3.76
C ASP A 162 35.90 25.35 5.16
N THR A 163 36.80 25.14 6.13
CA THR A 163 37.05 25.78 7.45
C THR A 163 35.95 26.08 8.47
N ALA A 164 34.66 26.04 8.16
CA ALA A 164 33.61 26.16 9.17
C ALA A 164 32.87 24.82 9.33
N GLN A 165 33.29 24.00 10.28
CA GLN A 165 32.48 22.86 10.71
C GLN A 165 31.16 23.41 11.31
N GLN A 166 30.09 23.39 10.52
CA GLN A 166 28.77 23.84 10.96
C GLN A 166 28.12 22.72 11.79
N ILE A 167 27.75 23.03 13.03
CA ILE A 167 27.00 22.13 13.89
C ILE A 167 25.56 22.04 13.37
N TYR A 168 24.92 20.87 13.47
CA TYR A 168 23.50 20.75 13.16
C TYR A 168 22.66 21.72 14.02
N PRO A 169 21.81 22.57 13.41
CA PRO A 169 21.06 23.58 14.15
C PRO A 169 19.88 22.99 14.94
N SER A 170 19.45 21.76 14.61
CA SER A 170 18.28 21.10 15.21
C SER A 170 18.68 20.07 16.27
N GLY A 171 17.99 20.12 17.42
CA GLY A 171 18.05 19.05 18.42
C GLY A 171 17.44 17.75 17.90
N CYS A 172 17.90 16.62 18.45
CA CYS A 172 17.40 15.30 18.09
C CYS A 172 15.93 15.12 18.48
N LEU A 173 15.47 15.77 19.55
CA LEU A 173 14.09 15.76 19.98
C LEU A 173 13.14 16.36 18.94
N GLU A 174 13.47 17.56 18.44
CA GLU A 174 12.64 18.23 17.44
C GLU A 174 12.70 17.50 16.10
N THR A 175 13.87 16.97 15.74
CA THR A 175 14.06 16.17 14.52
C THR A 175 13.22 14.90 14.56
N LEU A 176 13.21 14.20 15.71
CA LEU A 176 12.37 13.03 15.95
C LEU A 176 10.88 13.38 15.93
N ASN A 177 10.47 14.46 16.60
CA ASN A 177 9.08 14.95 16.55
C ASN A 177 8.63 15.26 15.12
N ARG A 178 9.52 15.86 14.32
CA ARG A 178 9.25 16.20 12.93
C ARG A 178 9.16 14.95 12.05
N SER A 179 10.10 14.02 12.18
CA SER A 179 10.10 12.77 11.42
C SER A 179 8.87 11.93 11.77
N GLN A 180 8.52 11.81 13.06
CA GLN A 180 7.32 11.10 13.49
C GLN A 180 6.03 11.74 12.97
N ARG A 181 5.89 13.06 13.04
CA ARG A 181 4.72 13.76 12.45
C ARG A 181 4.60 13.48 10.96
N TYR A 182 5.73 13.48 10.26
CA TYR A 182 5.79 13.21 8.83
C TYR A 182 5.41 11.77 8.48
N ILE A 183 5.99 10.79 9.20
CA ILE A 183 5.67 9.36 9.07
C ILE A 183 4.19 9.13 9.37
N GLN A 184 3.69 9.62 10.51
CA GLN A 184 2.27 9.48 10.88
C GLN A 184 1.31 10.10 9.85
N HIS A 185 1.68 11.24 9.25
CA HIS A 185 0.85 11.87 8.24
C HIS A 185 0.83 11.05 6.94
N ARG A 186 1.99 10.54 6.52
CA ARG A 186 2.10 9.62 5.38
C ARG A 186 1.32 8.33 5.62
N ASP A 187 1.51 7.67 6.76
CA ASP A 187 0.84 6.40 7.06
C ASP A 187 -0.69 6.56 7.07
N LYS A 188 -1.19 7.66 7.64
CA LYS A 188 -2.61 8.00 7.57
C LYS A 188 -3.08 8.21 6.13
N LEU A 189 -2.33 8.97 5.34
CA LEU A 189 -2.68 9.21 3.94
C LEU A 189 -2.75 7.91 3.14
N TYR A 190 -1.75 7.02 3.29
CA TYR A 190 -1.72 5.72 2.65
C TYR A 190 -2.89 4.82 3.09
N MET A 191 -3.16 4.75 4.40
CA MET A 191 -4.29 3.99 4.94
C MET A 191 -5.63 4.49 4.33
N TRP A 192 -5.88 5.80 4.36
CA TRP A 192 -7.12 6.35 3.80
C TRP A 192 -7.23 6.16 2.29
N ALA A 193 -6.12 6.23 1.56
CA ALA A 193 -6.08 5.95 0.12
C ALA A 193 -6.42 4.50 -0.19
N ILE A 194 -5.86 3.55 0.58
CA ILE A 194 -6.13 2.11 0.47
C ILE A 194 -7.61 1.83 0.75
N VAL A 195 -8.11 2.22 1.93
CA VAL A 195 -9.51 2.00 2.34
C VAL A 195 -10.48 2.64 1.33
N GLY A 196 -10.21 3.88 0.89
CA GLY A 196 -11.04 4.56 -0.08
C GLY A 196 -11.10 3.84 -1.43
N LEU A 197 -9.95 3.32 -1.88
CA LEU A 197 -9.86 2.57 -3.13
C LEU A 197 -10.51 1.19 -3.02
N GLU A 198 -10.38 0.50 -1.89
CA GLU A 198 -11.06 -0.77 -1.61
C GLU A 198 -12.57 -0.62 -1.66
N ILE A 199 -13.12 0.42 -1.02
CA ILE A 199 -14.57 0.71 -1.07
C ILE A 199 -15.00 0.97 -2.52
N PHE A 200 -14.21 1.73 -3.28
CA PHE A 200 -14.51 2.00 -4.68
C PHE A 200 -14.47 0.74 -5.55
N ILE A 201 -13.44 -0.10 -5.39
CA ILE A 201 -13.31 -1.41 -6.06
C ILE A 201 -14.46 -2.33 -5.65
N LEU A 202 -14.85 -2.35 -4.38
CA LEU A 202 -15.96 -3.15 -3.87
C LEU A 202 -17.27 -2.75 -4.56
N LEU A 203 -17.56 -1.45 -4.68
CA LEU A 203 -18.74 -0.97 -5.41
C LEU A 203 -18.71 -1.39 -6.89
N GLN A 204 -17.55 -1.27 -7.55
CA GLN A 204 -17.38 -1.67 -8.95
C GLN A 204 -17.56 -3.18 -9.16
N THR A 205 -16.99 -4.00 -8.28
CA THR A 205 -17.06 -5.47 -8.38
C THR A 205 -18.45 -6.01 -8.06
N VAL A 206 -19.16 -5.42 -7.11
CA VAL A 206 -20.57 -5.71 -6.84
C VAL A 206 -21.43 -5.32 -8.04
N ALA A 207 -21.25 -4.11 -8.59
CA ALA A 207 -21.96 -3.67 -9.79
C ALA A 207 -21.71 -4.61 -10.98
N LEU A 208 -20.45 -4.99 -11.23
CA LEU A 208 -20.12 -5.94 -12.28
C LEU A 208 -20.73 -7.32 -12.02
N SER A 209 -20.69 -7.82 -10.78
CA SER A 209 -21.30 -9.10 -10.40
C SER A 209 -22.80 -9.12 -10.70
N VAL A 210 -23.51 -8.05 -10.34
CA VAL A 210 -24.95 -7.89 -10.64
C VAL A 210 -25.20 -7.86 -12.15
N LEU A 211 -24.38 -7.13 -12.91
CA LEU A 211 -24.49 -7.08 -14.37
C LEU A 211 -24.24 -8.45 -15.01
N LEU A 212 -23.16 -9.14 -14.64
CA LEU A 212 -22.84 -10.48 -15.12
C LEU A 212 -23.91 -11.50 -14.73
N PHE A 213 -24.45 -11.42 -13.52
CA PHE A 213 -25.55 -12.28 -13.08
C PHE A 213 -26.81 -12.05 -13.91
N ARG A 214 -27.22 -10.79 -14.11
CA ARG A 214 -28.38 -10.45 -14.95
C ARG A 214 -28.19 -10.89 -16.40
N LEU A 215 -26.99 -10.73 -16.96
CA LEU A 215 -26.67 -11.21 -18.31
C LEU A 215 -26.78 -12.74 -18.40
N ARG A 216 -26.21 -13.48 -17.44
CA ARG A 216 -26.33 -14.94 -17.39
C ARG A 216 -27.76 -15.39 -17.17
N GLN A 217 -28.54 -14.70 -16.35
CA GLN A 217 -29.95 -14.99 -16.13
C GLN A 217 -30.75 -14.81 -17.42
N ARG A 218 -30.55 -13.70 -18.15
CA ARG A 218 -31.17 -13.47 -19.47
C ARG A 218 -30.80 -14.56 -20.47
N GLN A 219 -29.53 -14.96 -20.52
CA GLN A 219 -29.09 -16.07 -21.38
C GLN A 219 -29.73 -17.41 -21.00
N ARG A 220 -29.88 -17.70 -19.71
CA ARG A 220 -30.56 -18.91 -19.23
C ARG A 220 -32.03 -18.91 -19.60
N ILE A 221 -32.74 -17.79 -19.44
CA ILE A 221 -34.15 -17.64 -19.84
C ILE A 221 -34.29 -17.82 -21.36
N ALA A 222 -33.45 -17.15 -22.15
CA ALA A 222 -33.46 -17.29 -23.61
C ALA A 222 -33.17 -18.73 -24.07
N ARG A 223 -32.31 -19.48 -23.35
CA ARG A 223 -32.07 -20.91 -23.64
C ARG A 223 -33.30 -21.79 -23.32
N ARG A 224 -34.07 -21.47 -22.28
CA ARG A 224 -35.28 -22.22 -21.92
C ARG A 224 -36.44 -22.01 -22.90
N GLN A 225 -36.47 -20.87 -23.59
CA GLN A 225 -37.48 -20.57 -24.60
C GLN A 225 -37.25 -21.27 -25.95
N VAL A 226 -36.09 -21.91 -26.16
CA VAL A 226 -35.82 -22.67 -27.38
C VAL A 226 -36.55 -24.02 -27.30
N PRO A 227 -37.45 -24.37 -28.24
CA PRO A 227 -38.17 -25.63 -28.23
C PRO A 227 -37.20 -26.84 -28.28
N PRO A 228 -37.49 -27.95 -27.57
CA PRO A 228 -36.74 -29.18 -27.74
C PRO A 228 -36.82 -29.64 -29.20
N GLY A 229 -35.67 -29.90 -29.83
CA GLY A 229 -35.56 -30.33 -31.23
C GLY A 229 -35.03 -29.27 -32.21
N VAL A 230 -35.04 -27.98 -31.85
CA VAL A 230 -34.41 -26.95 -32.69
C VAL A 230 -32.89 -26.99 -32.47
N ARG A 231 -32.19 -27.77 -33.31
CA ARG A 231 -30.72 -27.68 -33.43
C ARG A 231 -30.40 -26.26 -33.90
N ARG A 232 -29.67 -25.48 -33.10
CA ARG A 232 -29.02 -24.27 -33.64
C ARG A 232 -28.09 -24.76 -34.74
N GLU A 233 -28.46 -24.57 -36.00
CA GLU A 233 -27.45 -24.61 -37.05
C GLU A 233 -26.34 -23.65 -36.60
N PRO A 234 -25.06 -24.07 -36.62
CA PRO A 234 -23.99 -23.12 -36.48
C PRO A 234 -24.21 -22.12 -37.60
N ARG A 235 -24.56 -20.88 -37.24
CA ARG A 235 -24.71 -19.76 -38.17
C ARG A 235 -23.52 -19.86 -39.10
N SER A 236 -23.77 -20.31 -40.32
CA SER A 236 -22.73 -20.51 -41.31
C SER A 236 -22.02 -19.18 -41.39
N ASN A 237 -20.73 -19.20 -41.12
CA ASN A 237 -19.90 -18.03 -41.26
C ASN A 237 -20.09 -17.55 -42.69
N HIS A 238 -20.72 -16.39 -42.88
CA HIS A 238 -20.89 -15.70 -44.16
C HIS A 238 -19.54 -15.30 -44.80
N VAL A 239 -18.42 -15.89 -44.38
CA VAL A 239 -17.09 -15.70 -44.95
C VAL A 239 -16.98 -16.33 -46.35
N SER A 240 -17.93 -17.16 -46.78
CA SER A 240 -18.01 -17.59 -48.20
C SER A 240 -18.54 -16.50 -49.14
N ALA A 241 -19.23 -15.47 -48.67
CA ALA A 241 -19.73 -14.40 -49.55
C ALA A 241 -18.62 -13.45 -50.02
N SER A 242 -17.61 -13.16 -49.19
CA SER A 242 -16.49 -12.29 -49.60
C SER A 242 -15.44 -12.99 -50.45
N ARG A 243 -15.32 -14.33 -50.37
CA ARG A 243 -14.35 -15.07 -51.21
C ARG A 243 -14.87 -15.33 -52.62
N ALA A 244 -16.19 -15.39 -52.83
CA ALA A 244 -16.77 -15.55 -54.17
C ALA A 244 -16.61 -14.28 -55.04
N HIS A 245 -16.58 -13.09 -54.45
CA HIS A 245 -16.38 -11.85 -55.21
C HIS A 245 -14.96 -11.66 -55.74
N LEU A 246 -13.93 -12.28 -55.13
CA LEU A 246 -12.54 -12.13 -55.60
C LEU A 246 -12.17 -13.05 -56.78
N LEU A 247 -13.00 -14.05 -57.11
CA LEU A 247 -12.73 -14.98 -58.21
C LEU A 247 -13.40 -14.58 -59.53
N ASN A 248 -14.26 -13.57 -59.54
CA ASN A 248 -14.94 -13.11 -60.76
C ASN A 248 -14.33 -11.85 -61.39
N ASP A 249 -13.26 -11.31 -60.82
CA ASP A 249 -12.51 -10.19 -61.41
C ASP A 249 -11.12 -10.65 -61.94
N ALA A 250 -11.00 -11.93 -62.32
CA ALA A 250 -9.92 -12.45 -63.14
C ALA A 250 -10.41 -12.57 -64.60
#